data_AF-A0A176Z371-F1
#
_entry.id   AF-A0A176Z371-F1
#
_cell.length_a   1.000
_cell.length_b   1.000
_cell.length_c   1.000
_cell.angle_alpha   90.00
_cell.angle_beta   90.00
_cell.angle_gamma   90.00
#
_symmetry.space_group_name_H-M   'P 1'
#
loop_
_entity.id
_entity.type
_entity.pdbx_description
1 polymer ?
#
loop_
_entity_poly.entity_id
_entity_poly.type
_entity_poly.pdbx_seq_one_letter_code
_entity_poly.pdbx_strand_id
1 'polypeptide(L)'
;MLALSRLAQHQGAILVRRVAGDKALPAYTVKEIVDRTDGVPLFVEELTKAVLEDYGGRHGPKSKSISALALPATLQASLMARLDRLGLGAKQVAQTGAAIGRKFSYELLSAIAGGTERELQHELARLVTSELVFQRGMPPESVYTFKHALVQDVAYSTLLHGDRQQLHARIAEAVEGCFPERVAREPEILAFHFMEARQIERAIGYWLKAGERAAQRSANLEAIRHLTRGLEALRTLPESPEWDRRNSHIKSRSARL
;
A
#
# COMPACT_ATOMS: atom_id res chain seq x y z
N MET A 1 -26.84 20.87 -6.08
CA MET A 1 -25.85 20.08 -5.32
C MET A 1 -24.56 20.89 -5.33
N LEU A 2 -24.16 21.51 -4.22
CA LEU A 2 -22.93 22.31 -4.14
C LEU A 2 -21.74 21.34 -4.19
N ALA A 3 -21.01 21.31 -5.30
CA ALA A 3 -19.75 20.58 -5.37
C ALA A 3 -18.72 21.34 -4.52
N LEU A 4 -18.37 20.82 -3.35
CA LEU A 4 -17.24 21.31 -2.58
C LEU A 4 -15.97 21.04 -3.40
N SER A 5 -15.47 22.07 -4.08
CA SER A 5 -14.27 22.00 -4.92
C SER A 5 -13.05 21.60 -4.08
N ARG A 6 -12.20 20.75 -4.65
CA ARG A 6 -10.91 20.38 -4.05
C ARG A 6 -10.08 21.64 -3.81
N LEU A 7 -9.47 21.74 -2.65
CA LEU A 7 -8.55 22.82 -2.30
C LEU A 7 -7.23 22.60 -3.05
N ALA A 8 -6.70 23.67 -3.65
CA ALA A 8 -5.32 23.66 -4.11
C ALA A 8 -4.37 23.43 -2.92
N GLN A 9 -3.17 22.88 -3.18
CA GLN A 9 -2.15 22.58 -2.16
C GLN A 9 -1.97 23.68 -1.10
N HIS A 10 -1.88 24.93 -1.55
CA HIS A 10 -1.75 26.10 -0.66
C HIS A 10 -2.97 26.32 0.23
N GLN A 11 -4.19 26.13 -0.30
CA GLN A 11 -5.44 26.25 0.46
C GLN A 11 -5.60 25.10 1.45
N GLY A 12 -5.20 23.88 1.07
CA GLY A 12 -5.14 22.73 1.97
C GLY A 12 -4.23 23.01 3.17
N ALA A 13 -3.03 23.55 2.94
CA ALA A 13 -2.10 23.91 4.00
C ALA A 13 -2.64 25.00 4.94
N ILE A 14 -3.39 25.98 4.41
CA ILE A 14 -4.09 26.99 5.22
C ILE A 14 -5.14 26.32 6.12
N LEU A 15 -5.93 25.39 5.56
CA LEU A 15 -6.95 24.68 6.32
C LEU A 15 -6.33 23.83 7.43
N VAL A 16 -5.24 23.10 7.16
CA VAL A 16 -4.49 22.35 8.18
C VAL A 16 -4.07 23.27 9.33
N ARG A 17 -3.46 24.42 9.03
CA ARG A 17 -3.01 25.37 10.06
C ARG A 17 -4.18 25.93 10.86
N ARG A 18 -5.31 26.22 10.20
CA ARG A 18 -6.51 26.70 10.88
C ARG A 18 -7.08 25.66 11.85
N VAL A 19 -7.11 24.38 11.45
CA VAL A 19 -7.57 23.27 12.29
C VAL A 19 -6.59 22.98 13.43
N ALA A 20 -5.29 23.14 13.19
CA ALA A 20 -4.23 22.97 14.19
C ALA A 20 -4.24 24.05 15.29
N GLY A 21 -4.74 25.26 15.00
CA GLY A 21 -4.76 26.38 15.93
C GLY A 21 -3.33 26.72 16.38
N ASP A 22 -3.13 26.85 17.69
CA ASP A 22 -1.82 27.20 18.29
C ASP A 22 -0.82 26.02 18.29
N LYS A 23 -1.26 24.81 17.93
CA LYS A 23 -0.38 23.64 17.85
C LYS A 23 0.40 23.66 16.53
N ALA A 24 1.65 24.09 16.59
CA ALA A 24 2.52 24.13 15.41
C ALA A 24 2.82 22.70 14.90
N LEU A 25 2.27 22.36 13.74
CA LEU A 25 2.65 21.16 13.00
C LEU A 25 3.87 21.45 12.11
N PRO A 26 4.87 20.55 12.06
CA PRO A 26 5.98 20.68 11.13
C PRO A 26 5.51 20.77 9.67
N ALA A 27 6.24 21.50 8.82
CA ALA A 27 5.88 21.70 7.42
C ALA A 27 5.74 20.39 6.63
N TYR A 28 6.56 19.38 6.96
CA TYR A 28 6.47 18.06 6.34
C TYR A 28 5.15 17.34 6.68
N THR A 29 4.68 17.47 7.93
CA THR A 29 3.40 16.90 8.39
C THR A 29 2.23 17.57 7.66
N VAL A 30 2.25 18.91 7.55
CA VAL A 30 1.23 19.65 6.79
C VAL A 30 1.16 19.18 5.35
N LYS A 31 2.32 19.02 4.69
CA LYS A 31 2.39 18.52 3.32
C LYS A 31 1.83 17.10 3.19
N GLU A 32 2.21 16.19 4.10
CA GLU A 32 1.71 14.80 4.09
C GLU A 32 0.18 14.72 4.29
N ILE A 33 -0.42 15.58 5.14
CA ILE A 33 -1.88 15.68 5.28
C ILE A 33 -2.52 16.10 3.96
N VAL A 34 -2.03 17.17 3.34
CA VAL A 34 -2.58 17.69 2.08
C VAL A 34 -2.45 16.66 0.97
N ASP A 35 -1.29 16.01 0.86
CA ASP A 35 -1.03 14.99 -0.17
C ASP A 35 -1.94 13.76 -0.02
N ARG A 36 -2.22 13.30 1.21
CA ARG A 36 -3.11 12.14 1.44
C ARG A 36 -4.58 12.47 1.24
N THR A 37 -5.00 13.70 1.53
CA THR A 37 -6.40 14.14 1.48
C THR A 37 -6.82 14.72 0.14
N ASP A 38 -5.85 14.95 -0.76
CA ASP A 38 -6.01 15.54 -2.10
C ASP A 38 -6.87 16.83 -2.07
N GLY A 39 -6.69 17.61 -1.00
CA GLY A 39 -7.36 18.89 -0.80
C GLY A 39 -8.87 18.80 -0.51
N VAL A 40 -9.44 17.63 -0.23
CA VAL A 40 -10.86 17.53 0.18
C VAL A 40 -11.01 18.13 1.58
N PRO A 41 -11.72 19.26 1.77
CA PRO A 41 -11.71 20.01 3.04
C PRO A 41 -12.03 19.17 4.28
N LEU A 42 -13.08 18.33 4.19
CA LEU A 42 -13.46 17.43 5.29
C LEU A 42 -12.34 16.43 5.63
N PHE A 43 -11.63 15.93 4.62
CA PHE A 43 -10.55 14.96 4.83
C PHE A 43 -9.32 15.64 5.42
N VAL A 44 -9.00 16.85 4.96
CA VAL A 44 -7.96 17.69 5.56
C VAL A 44 -8.27 17.93 7.03
N GLU A 45 -9.50 18.29 7.37
CA GLU A 45 -9.90 18.55 8.75
C GLU A 45 -9.78 17.30 9.64
N GLU A 46 -10.40 16.18 9.25
CA GLU A 46 -10.41 14.96 10.07
C GLU A 46 -9.02 14.36 10.23
N LEU A 47 -8.21 14.33 9.16
CA LEU A 47 -6.82 13.84 9.26
C LEU A 47 -5.95 14.78 10.11
N THR A 48 -6.19 16.10 10.04
CA THR A 48 -5.49 17.04 10.93
C THR A 48 -5.84 16.79 12.39
N LYS A 49 -7.13 16.57 12.73
CA LYS A 49 -7.55 16.25 14.10
C LYS A 49 -6.86 14.98 14.62
N ALA A 50 -6.85 13.88 13.85
CA ALA A 50 -6.20 12.64 14.26
C ALA A 50 -4.67 12.81 14.45
N VAL A 51 -4.02 13.60 13.60
CA VAL A 51 -2.60 13.95 13.79
C VAL A 51 -2.42 14.70 15.12
N LEU A 52 -3.24 15.70 15.42
CA LEU A 52 -3.13 16.46 16.67
C LEU A 52 -3.40 15.62 17.92
N GLU A 53 -4.27 14.62 17.83
CA GLU A 53 -4.51 13.64 18.90
C GLU A 53 -3.27 12.78 19.16
N ASP A 54 -2.57 12.34 18.10
CA ASP A 54 -1.31 11.59 18.25
C ASP A 54 -0.16 12.45 18.81
N TYR A 55 -0.09 13.72 18.39
CA TYR A 55 0.87 14.70 18.91
C TYR A 55 0.57 15.15 20.36
N GLY A 56 -0.68 15.00 20.82
CA GLY A 56 -1.15 15.53 22.11
C GLY A 56 -0.73 14.74 23.35
N GLY A 57 -0.01 13.63 23.22
CA GLY A 57 0.50 12.86 24.35
C GLY A 57 1.74 13.50 25.00
N ARG A 58 1.95 13.29 26.31
CA ARG A 58 3.14 13.72 27.08
C ARG A 58 4.50 13.20 26.56
N HIS A 59 4.52 12.46 25.44
CA HIS A 59 5.67 11.73 24.91
C HIS A 59 6.02 12.11 23.46
N GLY A 60 5.49 13.22 22.94
CA GLY A 60 5.65 13.58 21.53
C GLY A 60 4.83 12.69 20.59
N PRO A 61 4.95 12.87 19.25
CA PRO A 61 4.21 12.06 18.30
C PRO A 61 4.58 10.59 18.45
N LYS A 62 3.59 9.70 18.61
CA LYS A 62 3.84 8.25 18.73
C LYS A 62 4.24 7.66 17.39
N SER A 63 3.78 8.27 16.29
CA SER A 63 4.15 7.87 14.93
C SER A 63 5.11 8.86 14.27
N LYS A 64 6.17 8.33 13.64
CA LYS A 64 7.10 9.11 12.80
C LYS A 64 6.53 9.49 11.42
N SER A 65 5.40 8.90 11.02
CA SER A 65 4.74 9.17 9.74
C SER A 65 3.22 9.11 9.87
N ILE A 66 2.51 10.01 9.19
CA ILE A 66 1.04 10.01 9.16
C ILE A 66 0.53 8.72 8.52
N SER A 67 1.29 8.12 7.60
CA SER A 67 0.97 6.83 6.98
C SER A 67 0.80 5.68 7.99
N ALA A 68 1.42 5.78 9.17
CA ALA A 68 1.25 4.81 10.25
C ALA A 68 0.16 5.21 11.28
N LEU A 69 -0.48 6.37 11.13
CA LEU A 69 -1.65 6.74 11.92
C LEU A 69 -2.90 6.02 11.41
N ALA A 70 -3.71 5.55 12.35
CA ALA A 70 -5.04 5.05 12.03
C ALA A 70 -5.88 6.16 11.39
N LEU A 71 -6.61 5.81 10.33
CA LEU A 71 -7.49 6.75 9.65
C LEU A 71 -8.66 7.12 10.58
N PRO A 72 -9.10 8.39 10.65
CA PRO A 72 -10.27 8.76 11.43
C PRO A 72 -11.50 7.94 11.03
N ALA A 73 -12.26 7.44 12.02
CA ALA A 73 -13.40 6.55 11.78
C ALA A 73 -14.47 7.19 10.89
N THR A 74 -14.69 8.50 11.01
CA THR A 74 -15.61 9.31 10.18
C THR A 74 -15.20 9.32 8.70
N LEU A 75 -13.90 9.49 8.44
CA LEU A 75 -13.33 9.48 7.09
C LEU A 75 -13.41 8.08 6.49
N GLN A 76 -13.04 7.06 7.28
CA GLN A 76 -13.15 5.66 6.89
C GLN A 76 -14.60 5.30 6.54
N ALA A 77 -15.57 5.65 7.38
CA ALA A 77 -16.99 5.38 7.14
C ALA A 77 -17.50 6.05 5.87
N SER A 78 -17.12 7.31 5.61
CA SER A 78 -17.52 8.04 4.39
C SER A 78 -16.98 7.40 3.11
N LEU A 79 -15.70 7.02 3.09
CA LEU A 79 -15.08 6.34 1.96
C LEU A 79 -15.60 4.91 1.77
N MET A 80 -15.83 4.19 2.87
CA MET A 80 -16.42 2.84 2.84
C MET A 80 -17.82 2.88 2.26
N ALA A 81 -18.67 3.82 2.70
CA ALA A 81 -20.00 4.00 2.15
C ALA A 81 -19.99 4.32 0.63
N ARG A 82 -18.96 5.01 0.13
CA ARG A 82 -18.78 5.23 -1.32
C ARG A 82 -18.47 3.93 -2.05
N LEU A 83 -17.59 3.09 -1.50
CA LEU A 83 -17.27 1.78 -2.07
C LEU A 83 -18.49 0.84 -2.02
N ASP A 84 -19.21 0.81 -0.92
CA ASP A 84 -20.39 -0.06 -0.74
C ASP A 84 -21.52 0.28 -1.72
N ARG A 85 -21.70 1.56 -2.08
CA ARG A 85 -22.65 1.98 -3.13
C ARG A 85 -22.29 1.47 -4.53
N LEU A 86 -21.05 1.05 -4.73
CA LEU A 86 -20.62 0.36 -5.95
C LEU A 86 -20.85 -1.15 -5.87
N GLY A 87 -21.51 -1.68 -4.84
CA GLY A 87 -21.80 -3.11 -4.76
C GLY A 87 -20.55 -3.99 -4.62
N LEU A 88 -20.80 -5.29 -4.51
CA LEU A 88 -19.77 -6.25 -4.10
C LEU A 88 -18.65 -6.43 -5.13
N GLY A 89 -18.97 -6.50 -6.44
CA GLY A 89 -17.98 -6.72 -7.50
C GLY A 89 -16.92 -5.61 -7.57
N ALA A 90 -17.34 -4.36 -7.74
CA ALA A 90 -16.44 -3.20 -7.75
C ALA A 90 -15.66 -3.06 -6.44
N LYS A 91 -16.27 -3.39 -5.30
CA LYS A 91 -15.57 -3.39 -4.00
C LYS A 91 -14.45 -4.44 -3.97
N GLN A 92 -14.70 -5.66 -4.44
CA GLN A 92 -13.68 -6.72 -4.53
C GLN A 92 -12.54 -6.36 -5.48
N VAL A 93 -12.86 -5.74 -6.62
CA VAL A 93 -11.85 -5.21 -7.56
C VAL A 93 -11.01 -4.11 -6.90
N ALA A 94 -11.64 -3.19 -6.17
CA ALA A 94 -10.93 -2.15 -5.44
C ALA A 94 -10.05 -2.73 -4.33
N GLN A 95 -10.53 -3.72 -3.58
CA GLN A 95 -9.74 -4.43 -2.55
C GLN A 95 -8.51 -5.11 -3.16
N THR A 96 -8.69 -5.80 -4.30
CA THR A 96 -7.60 -6.46 -5.04
C THR A 96 -6.58 -5.44 -5.53
N GLY A 97 -7.03 -4.37 -6.18
CA GLY A 97 -6.17 -3.27 -6.60
C GLY A 97 -5.42 -2.65 -5.41
N ALA A 98 -6.09 -2.46 -4.27
CA ALA A 98 -5.49 -1.84 -3.09
C ALA A 98 -4.39 -2.70 -2.46
N ALA A 99 -4.54 -4.03 -2.51
CA ALA A 99 -3.52 -4.98 -2.07
C ALA A 99 -2.31 -5.03 -3.03
N ILE A 100 -2.51 -4.86 -4.35
CA ILE A 100 -1.42 -4.75 -5.33
C ILE A 100 -0.64 -3.44 -5.13
N GLY A 101 -1.35 -2.34 -4.90
CA GLY A 101 -0.76 -1.02 -4.65
C GLY A 101 -1.55 0.13 -5.30
N ARG A 102 -1.09 1.37 -5.12
CA ARG A 102 -1.80 2.55 -5.64
C ARG A 102 -2.05 2.51 -7.14
N LYS A 103 -1.13 1.88 -7.89
CA LYS A 103 -1.14 1.73 -9.34
C LYS A 103 -1.03 0.25 -9.71
N PHE A 104 -1.93 -0.24 -10.56
CA PHE A 104 -1.99 -1.66 -10.96
C PHE A 104 -2.43 -1.79 -12.42
N SER A 105 -1.91 -2.80 -13.12
CA SER A 105 -2.29 -3.09 -14.51
C SER A 105 -3.56 -3.92 -14.58
N TYR A 106 -4.30 -3.77 -15.68
CA TYR A 106 -5.41 -4.66 -16.00
C TYR A 106 -4.98 -6.12 -16.06
N GLU A 107 -3.85 -6.39 -16.74
CA GLU A 107 -3.31 -7.74 -16.92
C GLU A 107 -3.09 -8.47 -15.58
N LEU A 108 -2.42 -7.83 -14.62
CA LEU A 108 -2.20 -8.42 -13.29
C LEU A 108 -3.52 -8.61 -12.55
N LEU A 109 -4.39 -7.61 -12.59
CA LEU A 109 -5.69 -7.69 -11.94
C LEU A 109 -6.54 -8.82 -12.55
N SER A 110 -6.51 -9.02 -13.86
CA SER A 110 -7.22 -10.08 -14.58
C SER A 110 -6.67 -11.46 -14.24
N ALA A 111 -5.35 -11.59 -14.05
CA ALA A 111 -4.74 -12.83 -13.58
C ALA A 111 -5.18 -13.20 -12.15
N ILE A 112 -5.63 -12.23 -11.34
CA ILE A 112 -6.03 -12.44 -9.95
C ILE A 112 -7.54 -12.56 -9.80
N ALA A 113 -8.34 -11.63 -10.36
CA ALA A 113 -9.72 -11.35 -9.96
C ALA A 113 -10.68 -12.55 -10.10
N GLY A 114 -10.37 -13.51 -10.97
CA GLY A 114 -11.30 -14.57 -11.34
C GLY A 114 -12.52 -14.02 -12.10
N GLY A 115 -13.39 -14.91 -12.58
CA GLY A 115 -14.55 -14.52 -13.39
C GLY A 115 -14.20 -14.22 -14.85
N THR A 116 -15.16 -13.65 -15.57
CA THR A 116 -15.00 -13.31 -16.99
C THR A 116 -14.40 -11.92 -17.17
N GLU A 117 -13.67 -11.72 -18.28
CA GLU A 117 -13.15 -10.41 -18.67
C GLU A 117 -14.25 -9.33 -18.73
N ARG A 118 -15.45 -9.70 -19.20
CA ARG A 118 -16.60 -8.78 -19.27
C ARG A 118 -17.03 -8.29 -17.89
N GLU A 119 -17.07 -9.17 -16.89
CA GLU A 119 -17.41 -8.80 -15.51
C GLU A 119 -16.33 -7.88 -14.92
N LEU A 120 -15.05 -8.20 -15.10
CA LEU A 120 -13.95 -7.38 -14.59
C LEU A 120 -13.97 -5.97 -15.20
N GLN A 121 -14.14 -5.86 -16.52
CA GLN A 121 -14.25 -4.58 -17.20
C GLN A 121 -15.48 -3.78 -16.74
N HIS A 122 -16.61 -4.44 -16.51
CA HIS A 122 -17.81 -3.80 -15.96
C HIS A 122 -17.54 -3.18 -14.58
N GLU A 123 -16.91 -3.94 -13.67
CA GLU A 123 -16.62 -3.45 -12.33
C GLU A 123 -15.55 -2.33 -12.31
N LEU A 124 -14.54 -2.42 -13.17
CA LEU A 124 -13.55 -1.36 -13.35
C LEU A 124 -14.18 -0.08 -13.90
N ALA A 125 -15.10 -0.18 -14.87
CA ALA A 125 -15.82 0.97 -15.40
C ALA A 125 -16.63 1.69 -14.31
N ARG A 126 -17.20 0.96 -13.35
CA ARG A 126 -17.90 1.54 -12.20
C ARG A 126 -16.95 2.26 -11.23
N LEU A 127 -15.76 1.72 -10.99
CA LEU A 127 -14.72 2.39 -10.20
C LEU A 127 -14.21 3.68 -10.87
N VAL A 128 -14.10 3.69 -12.21
CA VAL A 128 -13.70 4.87 -12.98
C VAL A 128 -14.81 5.92 -12.97
N THR A 129 -16.06 5.53 -13.26
CA THR A 129 -17.23 6.43 -13.30
C THR A 129 -17.53 7.07 -11.95
N SER A 130 -17.29 6.34 -10.85
CA SER A 130 -17.43 6.84 -9.48
C SER A 130 -16.28 7.73 -8.99
N GLU A 131 -15.30 7.97 -9.87
CA GLU A 131 -14.12 8.76 -9.62
C GLU A 131 -13.24 8.23 -8.48
N LEU A 132 -13.26 6.94 -8.18
CA LEU A 132 -12.35 6.34 -7.20
C LEU A 132 -11.01 5.94 -7.82
N VAL A 133 -11.04 5.60 -9.11
CA VAL A 133 -9.88 5.14 -9.88
C VAL A 133 -9.78 5.93 -11.19
N PHE A 134 -8.56 6.26 -11.60
CA PHE A 134 -8.25 6.73 -12.95
C PHE A 134 -7.77 5.58 -13.82
N GLN A 135 -8.25 5.52 -15.06
CA GLN A 135 -7.74 4.63 -16.08
C GLN A 135 -6.85 5.40 -17.06
N ARG A 136 -5.71 4.82 -17.41
CA ARG A 136 -4.85 5.28 -18.51
C ARG A 136 -4.65 4.13 -19.51
N GLY A 137 -4.86 4.41 -20.79
CA GLY A 137 -4.82 3.38 -21.83
C GLY A 137 -6.07 2.51 -21.89
N MET A 138 -6.05 1.50 -22.75
CA MET A 138 -7.17 0.56 -22.96
C MET A 138 -6.72 -0.85 -22.59
N PRO A 139 -7.62 -1.70 -22.04
CA PRO A 139 -7.31 -3.11 -21.84
C PRO A 139 -6.80 -3.76 -23.15
N PRO A 140 -5.82 -4.68 -23.09
CA PRO A 140 -5.21 -5.25 -21.88
C PRO A 140 -4.09 -4.38 -21.25
N GLU A 141 -3.62 -3.35 -21.95
CA GLU A 141 -2.48 -2.51 -21.53
C GLU A 141 -2.87 -1.37 -20.57
N SER A 142 -4.14 -1.27 -20.20
CA SER A 142 -4.61 -0.21 -19.32
C SER A 142 -4.02 -0.33 -17.93
N VAL A 143 -3.71 0.83 -17.36
CA VAL A 143 -3.24 0.97 -16.00
C VAL A 143 -4.22 1.79 -15.19
N TYR A 144 -4.53 1.29 -14.01
CA TYR A 144 -5.44 1.91 -13.07
C TYR A 144 -4.66 2.52 -11.91
N THR A 145 -5.10 3.69 -11.45
CA THR A 145 -4.49 4.36 -10.29
C THR A 145 -5.59 4.87 -9.37
N PHE A 146 -5.53 4.56 -8.08
CA PHE A 146 -6.44 5.18 -7.11
C PHE A 146 -6.25 6.69 -7.13
N LYS A 147 -7.34 7.44 -7.28
CA LYS A 147 -7.28 8.91 -7.26
C LYS A 147 -6.59 9.38 -5.97
N HIS A 148 -6.94 8.76 -4.84
CA HIS A 148 -6.51 9.15 -3.50
C HIS A 148 -5.87 7.99 -2.75
N ALA A 149 -4.80 8.26 -1.99
CA ALA A 149 -4.18 7.26 -1.11
C ALA A 149 -5.19 6.73 -0.08
N LEU A 150 -6.05 7.60 0.47
CA LEU A 150 -7.05 7.20 1.46
C LEU A 150 -8.11 6.23 0.91
N VAL A 151 -8.42 6.29 -0.40
CA VAL A 151 -9.35 5.33 -1.01
C VAL A 151 -8.69 3.94 -1.06
N GLN A 152 -7.40 3.88 -1.38
CA GLN A 152 -6.64 2.63 -1.33
C GLN A 152 -6.61 2.08 0.09
N ASP A 153 -6.26 2.92 1.08
CA ASP A 153 -6.19 2.52 2.49
C ASP A 153 -7.53 1.97 2.97
N VAL A 154 -8.63 2.65 2.65
CA VAL A 154 -9.97 2.20 3.04
C VAL A 154 -10.35 0.90 2.33
N ALA A 155 -10.17 0.81 1.02
CA ALA A 155 -10.44 -0.43 0.28
C ALA A 155 -9.66 -1.60 0.89
N TYR A 156 -8.37 -1.44 1.16
CA TYR A 156 -7.54 -2.47 1.77
C TYR A 156 -7.97 -2.81 3.21
N SER A 157 -8.31 -1.81 4.02
CA SER A 157 -8.73 -2.00 5.42
C SER A 157 -10.04 -2.78 5.57
N THR A 158 -10.86 -2.85 4.52
CA THR A 158 -12.13 -3.60 4.54
C THR A 158 -11.95 -5.10 4.33
N LEU A 159 -10.73 -5.58 4.02
CA LEU A 159 -10.42 -7.01 3.94
C LEU A 159 -10.29 -7.59 5.35
N LEU A 160 -10.97 -8.71 5.59
CA LEU A 160 -10.75 -9.49 6.80
C LEU A 160 -9.34 -10.09 6.78
N HIS A 161 -8.81 -10.43 7.97
CA HIS A 161 -7.44 -10.91 8.10
C HIS A 161 -7.14 -12.14 7.20
N GLY A 162 -8.05 -13.13 7.19
CA GLY A 162 -7.92 -14.33 6.36
C GLY A 162 -8.00 -14.03 4.86
N ASP A 163 -8.95 -13.20 4.44
CA ASP A 163 -9.11 -12.81 3.03
C ASP A 163 -7.90 -12.04 2.52
N ARG A 164 -7.34 -11.15 3.36
CA ARG A 164 -6.11 -10.43 3.07
C ARG A 164 -4.95 -11.40 2.84
N GLN A 165 -4.75 -12.37 3.74
CA GLN A 165 -3.69 -13.37 3.59
C GLN A 165 -3.81 -14.15 2.28
N GLN A 166 -5.02 -14.64 1.96
CA GLN A 166 -5.29 -15.38 0.72
C GLN A 166 -5.10 -14.52 -0.54
N LEU A 167 -5.54 -13.26 -0.49
CA LEU A 167 -5.35 -12.32 -1.58
C LEU A 167 -3.87 -12.04 -1.84
N HIS A 168 -3.07 -11.86 -0.79
CA HIS A 168 -1.62 -11.70 -0.94
C HIS A 168 -0.95 -12.95 -1.53
N ALA A 169 -1.39 -14.16 -1.16
CA ALA A 169 -0.91 -15.39 -1.76
C ALA A 169 -1.20 -15.43 -3.27
N ARG A 170 -2.45 -15.14 -3.68
CA ARG A 170 -2.86 -15.09 -5.09
C ARG A 170 -2.09 -14.05 -5.88
N ILE A 171 -1.87 -12.86 -5.32
CA ILE A 171 -1.06 -11.82 -5.97
C ILE A 171 0.37 -12.32 -6.17
N ALA A 172 0.98 -12.90 -5.15
CA ALA A 172 2.35 -13.41 -5.24
C ALA A 172 2.47 -14.51 -6.30
N GLU A 173 1.53 -15.47 -6.33
CA GLU A 173 1.49 -16.55 -7.31
C GLU A 173 1.28 -16.04 -8.74
N ALA A 174 0.38 -15.09 -8.94
CA ALA A 174 0.17 -14.47 -10.25
C ALA A 174 1.41 -13.71 -10.74
N VAL A 175 2.04 -12.93 -9.86
CA VAL A 175 3.28 -12.20 -10.19
C VAL A 175 4.43 -13.16 -10.51
N GLU A 176 4.57 -14.23 -9.73
CA GLU A 176 5.61 -15.24 -9.94
C GLU A 176 5.43 -16.01 -11.25
N GLY A 177 4.21 -16.44 -11.56
CA GLY A 177 3.91 -17.27 -12.72
C GLY A 177 3.80 -16.50 -14.03
N CYS A 178 3.22 -15.30 -14.02
CA CYS A 178 2.89 -14.56 -15.25
C CYS A 178 3.87 -13.43 -15.57
N PHE A 179 4.68 -12.96 -14.60
CA PHE A 179 5.51 -11.76 -14.77
C PHE A 179 6.99 -11.96 -14.41
N PRO A 180 7.69 -12.96 -14.97
CA PRO A 180 9.05 -13.33 -14.58
C PRO A 180 10.07 -12.18 -14.73
N GLU A 181 9.93 -11.33 -15.74
CA GLU A 181 10.79 -10.15 -15.90
C GLU A 181 10.62 -9.13 -14.77
N ARG A 182 9.38 -8.94 -14.31
CA ARG A 182 9.09 -8.08 -13.15
C ARG A 182 9.68 -8.68 -11.89
N VAL A 183 9.56 -9.99 -11.70
CA VAL A 183 10.18 -10.72 -10.58
C VAL A 183 11.69 -10.51 -10.55
N ALA A 184 12.36 -10.64 -11.70
CA ALA A 184 13.78 -10.42 -11.80
C ALA A 184 14.17 -8.96 -11.51
N ARG A 185 13.29 -8.00 -11.85
CA ARG A 185 13.53 -6.56 -11.65
C ARG A 185 13.27 -6.07 -10.23
N GLU A 186 12.23 -6.59 -9.59
CA GLU A 186 11.65 -6.11 -8.33
C GLU A 186 11.28 -7.32 -7.42
N PRO A 187 12.24 -8.21 -7.07
CA PRO A 187 11.96 -9.39 -6.24
C PRO A 187 11.38 -9.05 -4.86
N GLU A 188 11.62 -7.84 -4.34
CA GLU A 188 11.06 -7.33 -3.09
C GLU A 188 9.52 -7.29 -3.09
N ILE A 189 8.89 -7.19 -4.26
CA ILE A 189 7.41 -7.22 -4.38
C ILE A 189 6.90 -8.59 -3.95
N LEU A 190 7.49 -9.68 -4.45
CA LEU A 190 7.14 -11.04 -4.05
C LEU A 190 7.46 -11.30 -2.59
N ALA A 191 8.62 -10.81 -2.12
CA ALA A 191 8.98 -10.94 -0.71
C ALA A 191 7.91 -10.31 0.20
N PHE A 192 7.42 -9.12 -0.14
CA PHE A 192 6.33 -8.46 0.57
C PHE A 192 5.02 -9.27 0.52
N HIS A 193 4.56 -9.69 -0.66
CA HIS A 193 3.30 -10.44 -0.75
C HIS A 193 3.37 -11.81 -0.06
N PHE A 194 4.50 -12.52 -0.12
CA PHE A 194 4.66 -13.78 0.63
C PHE A 194 4.72 -13.57 2.14
N MET A 195 5.30 -12.47 2.63
CA MET A 195 5.24 -12.13 4.06
C MET A 195 3.80 -11.92 4.52
N GLU A 196 3.03 -11.11 3.79
CA GLU A 196 1.62 -10.84 4.10
C GLU A 196 0.75 -12.10 3.97
N ALA A 197 1.13 -13.02 3.07
CA ALA A 197 0.49 -14.32 2.91
C ALA A 197 0.90 -15.37 3.97
N ARG A 198 1.83 -15.03 4.88
CA ARG A 198 2.46 -15.95 5.85
C ARG A 198 3.23 -17.12 5.21
N GLN A 199 3.68 -16.98 3.97
CA GLN A 199 4.55 -17.94 3.29
C GLN A 199 6.02 -17.55 3.52
N ILE A 200 6.46 -17.61 4.78
CA ILE A 200 7.68 -16.99 5.28
C ILE A 200 8.94 -17.53 4.58
N GLU A 201 9.01 -18.83 4.33
CA GLU A 201 10.14 -19.48 3.68
C GLU A 201 10.37 -18.94 2.26
N ARG A 202 9.29 -18.74 1.50
CA ARG A 202 9.34 -18.16 0.16
C ARG A 202 9.73 -16.69 0.23
N ALA A 203 9.17 -15.95 1.19
CA ALA A 203 9.50 -14.55 1.39
C ALA A 203 10.99 -14.32 1.67
N ILE A 204 11.62 -15.15 2.52
CA ILE A 204 13.06 -15.08 2.82
C ILE A 204 13.89 -15.22 1.53
N GLY A 205 13.54 -16.17 0.67
CA GLY A 205 14.21 -16.37 -0.62
C GLY A 205 14.15 -15.12 -1.50
N TYR A 206 13.01 -14.45 -1.56
CA TYR A 206 12.86 -13.22 -2.34
C TYR A 206 13.50 -11.98 -1.69
N TRP A 207 13.53 -11.89 -0.36
CA TRP A 207 14.30 -10.84 0.34
C TRP A 207 15.80 -10.96 0.08
N LEU A 208 16.33 -12.18 0.04
CA LEU A 208 17.71 -12.42 -0.34
C LEU A 208 17.98 -11.99 -1.79
N LYS A 209 17.14 -12.40 -2.75
CA LYS A 209 17.26 -11.97 -4.16
C LYS A 209 17.22 -10.45 -4.30
N ALA A 210 16.34 -9.77 -3.54
CA ALA A 210 16.27 -8.30 -3.53
C ALA A 210 17.54 -7.66 -2.98
N GLY A 211 18.08 -8.20 -1.89
CA GLY A 211 19.35 -7.77 -1.31
C GLY A 211 20.51 -7.90 -2.29
N GLU A 212 20.65 -9.07 -2.93
CA GLU A 212 21.70 -9.33 -3.91
C GLU A 212 21.58 -8.45 -5.15
N ARG A 213 20.36 -8.24 -5.65
CA ARG A 213 20.12 -7.37 -6.80
C ARG A 213 20.44 -5.90 -6.49
N ALA A 214 20.03 -5.40 -5.32
CA ALA A 214 20.36 -4.05 -4.89
C ALA A 214 21.89 -3.87 -4.75
N ALA A 215 22.58 -4.88 -4.19
CA ALA A 215 24.04 -4.89 -4.09
C ALA A 215 24.73 -4.84 -5.47
N GLN A 216 24.26 -5.63 -6.44
CA GLN A 216 24.76 -5.61 -7.82
C GLN A 216 24.63 -4.24 -8.50
N ARG A 217 23.68 -3.41 -8.04
CA ARG A 217 23.45 -2.05 -8.53
C ARG A 217 24.11 -0.98 -7.64
N SER A 218 24.99 -1.39 -6.72
CA SER A 218 25.65 -0.53 -5.73
C SER A 218 24.69 0.25 -4.82
N ALA A 219 23.46 -0.23 -4.68
CA ALA A 219 22.44 0.34 -3.81
C ALA A 219 22.56 -0.30 -2.41
N ASN A 220 23.67 -0.04 -1.71
CA ASN A 220 24.02 -0.77 -0.49
C ASN A 220 23.03 -0.55 0.65
N LEU A 221 22.43 0.65 0.77
CA LEU A 221 21.41 0.92 1.79
C LEU A 221 20.13 0.11 1.52
N GLU A 222 19.69 0.02 0.27
CA GLU A 222 18.57 -0.82 -0.17
C GLU A 222 18.87 -2.29 0.10
N ALA A 223 20.08 -2.73 -0.25
CA ALA A 223 20.52 -4.11 -0.06
C ALA A 223 20.50 -4.50 1.42
N ILE A 224 21.07 -3.67 2.30
CA ILE A 224 21.01 -3.87 3.76
C ILE A 224 19.55 -3.96 4.23
N ARG A 225 18.67 -3.04 3.79
CA ARG A 225 17.24 -3.08 4.19
C ARG A 225 16.57 -4.40 3.79
N HIS A 226 16.81 -4.89 2.58
CA HIS A 226 16.23 -6.15 2.12
C HIS A 226 16.78 -7.37 2.89
N LEU A 227 18.10 -7.42 3.10
CA LEU A 227 18.74 -8.50 3.85
C LEU A 227 18.29 -8.51 5.33
N THR A 228 18.14 -7.34 5.95
CA THR A 228 17.60 -7.20 7.31
C THR A 228 16.18 -7.74 7.41
N ARG A 229 15.30 -7.41 6.46
CA ARG A 229 13.93 -7.98 6.41
C ARG A 229 13.96 -9.51 6.25
N GLY A 230 14.89 -10.03 5.45
CA GLY A 230 15.12 -11.47 5.32
C GLY A 230 15.52 -12.13 6.65
N LEU A 231 16.43 -11.50 7.42
CA LEU A 231 16.82 -11.98 8.76
C LEU A 231 15.68 -11.89 9.77
N GLU A 232 14.89 -10.81 9.75
CA GLU A 232 13.71 -10.65 10.60
C GLU A 232 12.68 -11.76 10.33
N ALA A 233 12.39 -12.04 9.05
CA ALA A 233 11.52 -13.13 8.65
C ALA A 233 12.08 -14.50 9.10
N LEU A 234 13.38 -14.74 8.89
CA LEU A 234 14.04 -15.97 9.29
C LEU A 234 13.95 -16.25 10.80
N ARG A 235 14.04 -15.21 11.65
CA ARG A 235 13.89 -15.33 13.11
C ARG A 235 12.50 -15.78 13.57
N THR A 236 11.49 -15.72 12.71
CA THR A 236 10.14 -16.22 13.03
C THR A 236 9.97 -17.72 12.80
N LEU A 237 10.93 -18.35 12.12
CA LEU A 237 10.95 -19.79 11.87
C LEU A 237 11.73 -20.51 12.97
N PRO A 238 11.41 -21.79 13.26
CA PRO A 238 12.19 -22.60 14.19
C PRO A 238 13.64 -22.79 13.69
N GLU A 239 14.59 -22.80 14.62
CA GLU A 239 15.99 -23.08 14.31
C GLU A 239 16.15 -24.50 13.76
N SER A 240 16.97 -24.62 12.71
CA SER A 240 17.24 -25.86 12.00
C SER A 240 18.56 -25.73 11.22
N PRO A 241 19.15 -26.84 10.74
CA PRO A 241 20.34 -26.76 9.88
C PRO A 241 20.11 -25.94 8.60
N GLU A 242 18.89 -25.85 8.10
CA GLU A 242 18.55 -24.96 6.99
C GLU A 242 18.50 -23.48 7.43
N TRP A 243 17.95 -23.22 8.61
CA TRP A 243 17.96 -21.89 9.23
C TRP A 243 19.39 -21.36 9.38
N ASP A 244 20.31 -22.17 9.91
CA ASP A 244 21.72 -21.78 10.12
C ASP A 244 22.43 -21.43 8.81
N ARG A 245 22.20 -22.25 7.78
CA ARG A 245 22.72 -22.01 6.43
C ARG A 245 22.18 -20.69 5.87
N ARG A 246 20.87 -20.44 5.97
CA ARG A 246 20.24 -19.19 5.49
C ARG A 246 20.73 -17.97 6.28
N ASN A 247 20.81 -18.07 7.61
CA ASN A 247 21.28 -17.00 8.49
C ASN A 247 22.73 -16.62 8.17
N SER A 248 23.61 -17.61 8.04
CA SER A 248 25.01 -17.41 7.68
C SER A 248 25.15 -16.80 6.28
N HIS A 249 24.35 -17.27 5.32
CA HIS A 249 24.36 -16.75 3.95
C HIS A 249 23.95 -15.27 3.90
N ILE A 250 22.82 -14.91 4.52
CA ILE A 250 22.32 -13.53 4.53
C ILE A 250 23.31 -12.59 5.24
N LYS A 251 23.89 -13.00 6.39
CA LYS A 251 24.93 -12.24 7.09
C LYS A 251 26.19 -12.05 6.25
N SER A 252 26.64 -13.10 5.56
CA SER A 252 27.81 -13.02 4.67
C SER A 252 27.60 -12.01 3.53
N ARG A 253 26.40 -11.95 2.96
CA ARG A 253 26.06 -10.94 1.94
C ARG A 253 26.06 -9.53 2.52
N SER A 254 25.46 -9.35 3.70
CA SER A 254 25.40 -8.04 4.34
C SER A 254 26.77 -7.49 4.73
N ALA A 255 27.72 -8.35 5.10
CA ALA A 255 29.08 -7.95 5.47
C ALA A 255 29.95 -7.48 4.29
N ARG A 256 29.50 -7.68 3.05
CA ARG A 256 30.21 -7.29 1.82
C ARG A 256 29.73 -5.96 1.24
N LEU A 257 28.80 -5.27 1.90
CA LEU A 257 28.17 -4.01 1.48
C LEU A 257 28.76 -2.82 2.25
#